data_AF-A0A2N6VLZ0-F1
#
_entry.id   AF-A0A2N6VLZ0-F1
#
_cell.length_a   1.000
_cell.length_b   1.000
_cell.length_c   1.000
_cell.angle_alpha   90.00
_cell.angle_beta   90.00
_cell.angle_gamma   90.00
#
_symmetry.space_group_name_H-M   'P 1'
#
loop_
_entity.id
_entity.type
_entity.pdbx_description
1 polymer ?
#
loop_
_entity_poly.entity_id
_entity_poly.type
_entity_poly.pdbx_seq_one_letter_code
_entity_poly.pdbx_strand_id
1 'polypeptide(L)'
;MLYVFLVLLAVTFVGAFMIHRSNKQQEQARAQAALEAVKKTAHEDVTEFGEEVAYLDTITAGVELNEGGRQDYQRALNAYETAKETLERVKDPEAIKHVTEALEDGRYAASCVRARVDGKPLPTRTPPCFFNPQHGPSVENVDWAPVGGQPRPIPVCAADAERVAVGAEPAARKVTTADGYTRRNYWEAGPSYAAYNRGYFNSYAGSGLLPGMLMGAMMFGGAHNFDGSYTDGYHDAMSGDAGGADAGGDFGRGDFGGDFGGGDFGGFDF
;
A
#
# COMPACT_ATOMS: atom_id res chain seq x y z
N MET A 1 -12.97 -11.51 -56.05
CA MET A 1 -13.65 -11.30 -54.76
C MET A 1 -12.97 -12.05 -53.62
N LEU A 2 -12.77 -13.37 -53.71
CA LEU A 2 -12.08 -14.16 -52.65
C LEU A 2 -10.67 -13.65 -52.30
N TYR A 3 -9.83 -13.36 -53.29
CA TYR A 3 -8.47 -12.83 -53.04
C TYR A 3 -8.45 -11.48 -52.33
N VAL A 4 -9.36 -10.56 -52.70
CA VAL A 4 -9.47 -9.25 -52.04
C VAL A 4 -9.91 -9.43 -50.59
N PHE A 5 -10.85 -10.35 -50.33
CA PHE A 5 -11.29 -10.69 -48.99
C PHE A 5 -10.16 -11.32 -48.15
N LEU A 6 -9.37 -12.24 -48.72
CA LEU A 6 -8.22 -12.85 -48.04
C LEU A 6 -7.11 -11.83 -47.72
N VAL A 7 -6.85 -10.89 -48.63
CA VAL A 7 -5.88 -9.81 -48.39
C VAL A 7 -6.38 -8.89 -47.27
N LEU A 8 -7.66 -8.51 -47.27
CA LEU A 8 -8.25 -7.72 -46.19
C LEU A 8 -8.17 -8.43 -44.85
N LEU A 9 -8.50 -9.72 -44.79
CA LEU A 9 -8.37 -10.53 -43.58
C LEU A 9 -6.91 -10.57 -43.08
N ALA A 10 -5.95 -10.82 -43.98
CA ALA A 10 -4.54 -10.85 -43.62
C ALA A 10 -4.06 -9.50 -43.05
N VAL A 11 -4.47 -8.38 -43.64
CA VAL A 11 -4.13 -7.03 -43.13
C VAL A 11 -4.74 -6.80 -41.74
N THR A 12 -6.01 -7.17 -41.53
CA THR A 12 -6.66 -7.02 -40.22
C THR A 12 -6.00 -7.88 -39.14
N PHE A 13 -5.62 -9.12 -39.47
CA PHE A 13 -4.98 -10.03 -38.53
C PHE A 13 -3.57 -9.55 -38.16
N VAL A 14 -2.77 -9.10 -39.14
CA VAL A 14 -1.45 -8.52 -38.90
C VAL A 14 -1.55 -7.24 -38.06
N GLY A 15 -2.52 -6.38 -38.37
CA GLY A 15 -2.79 -5.16 -37.60
C GLY A 15 -3.15 -5.47 -36.15
N ALA A 16 -4.09 -6.37 -35.91
CA ALA A 16 -4.49 -6.81 -34.58
C ALA A 16 -3.32 -7.45 -33.81
N PHE A 17 -2.52 -8.30 -34.46
CA PHE A 17 -1.36 -8.94 -33.86
C PHE A 17 -0.27 -7.91 -33.46
N MET A 18 0.00 -6.92 -34.31
CA MET A 18 0.96 -5.85 -34.00
C MET A 18 0.49 -4.99 -32.81
N ILE A 19 -0.80 -4.64 -32.75
CA ILE A 19 -1.38 -3.88 -31.63
C ILE A 19 -1.28 -4.70 -30.34
N HIS A 20 -1.69 -5.97 -30.35
CA HIS A 20 -1.62 -6.84 -29.18
C HIS A 20 -0.17 -6.97 -28.66
N ARG A 21 0.79 -7.17 -29.57
CA ARG A 21 2.22 -7.25 -29.20
C ARG A 21 2.73 -5.93 -28.61
N SER A 22 2.37 -4.79 -29.19
CA SER A 22 2.77 -3.47 -28.67
C SER A 22 2.20 -3.22 -27.28
N ASN A 23 0.90 -3.49 -27.09
CA ASN A 23 0.23 -3.34 -25.79
C ASN A 23 0.90 -4.22 -24.72
N LYS A 24 1.17 -5.50 -25.04
CA LYS A 24 1.86 -6.41 -24.13
C LYS A 24 3.27 -5.94 -23.76
N GLN A 25 4.02 -5.39 -24.71
CA GLN A 25 5.35 -4.82 -24.45
C GLN A 25 5.27 -3.56 -23.57
N GLN A 26 4.29 -2.70 -23.82
CA GLN A 26 4.06 -1.50 -23.00
C GLN A 26 3.65 -1.87 -21.57
N GLU A 27 2.78 -2.85 -21.40
CA GLU A 27 2.37 -3.35 -20.09
C GLU A 27 3.56 -3.90 -19.30
N GLN A 28 4.42 -4.71 -19.93
CA GLN A 28 5.65 -5.22 -19.32
C GLN A 28 6.61 -4.09 -18.94
N ALA A 29 6.78 -3.07 -19.81
CA ALA A 29 7.62 -1.93 -19.52
C ALA A 29 7.09 -1.09 -18.34
N ARG A 30 5.77 -0.89 -18.25
CA ARG A 30 5.12 -0.21 -17.13
C ARG A 30 5.26 -1.00 -15.82
N ALA A 31 5.06 -2.31 -15.86
CA ALA A 31 5.24 -3.19 -14.71
C ALA A 31 6.70 -3.16 -14.20
N GLN A 32 7.67 -3.18 -15.11
CA GLN A 32 9.08 -3.06 -14.74
C GLN A 32 9.39 -1.69 -14.13
N ALA A 33 8.93 -0.60 -14.74
CA ALA A 33 9.15 0.74 -14.21
C ALA A 33 8.54 0.92 -12.81
N ALA A 34 7.34 0.38 -12.59
CA ALA A 34 6.69 0.35 -11.29
C ALA A 34 7.49 -0.45 -10.25
N LEU A 35 8.01 -1.63 -10.63
CA LEU A 35 8.87 -2.43 -9.77
C LEU A 35 10.15 -1.68 -9.40
N GLU A 36 10.85 -1.10 -10.38
CA GLU A 36 12.09 -0.36 -10.15
C GLU A 36 11.87 0.84 -9.21
N ALA A 37 10.78 1.60 -9.42
CA ALA A 37 10.45 2.75 -8.58
C ALA A 37 10.26 2.35 -7.11
N VAL A 38 9.48 1.29 -6.85
CA VAL A 38 9.20 0.83 -5.49
C VAL A 38 10.43 0.16 -4.87
N LYS A 39 11.17 -0.64 -5.65
CA LYS A 39 12.41 -1.29 -5.19
C LYS A 39 13.48 -0.27 -4.81
N LYS A 40 13.61 0.82 -5.57
CA LYS A 40 14.48 1.94 -5.22
C LYS A 40 14.06 2.58 -3.90
N THR A 41 12.77 2.86 -3.71
CA THR A 41 12.27 3.41 -2.45
C THR A 41 12.53 2.49 -1.27
N ALA A 42 12.29 1.18 -1.41
CA ALA A 42 12.61 0.20 -0.37
C ALA A 42 14.11 0.11 -0.09
N HIS A 43 14.97 0.28 -1.10
CA HIS A 43 16.42 0.39 -0.90
C HIS A 43 16.80 1.62 -0.07
N GLU A 44 16.20 2.78 -0.34
CA GLU A 44 16.37 3.99 0.48
C GLU A 44 15.97 3.70 1.94
N ASP A 45 14.86 2.98 2.18
CA ASP A 45 14.41 2.62 3.52
C ASP A 45 15.34 1.64 4.25
N VAL A 46 15.88 0.64 3.54
CA VAL A 46 16.86 -0.30 4.09
C VAL A 46 18.17 0.42 4.45
N THR A 47 18.59 1.36 3.61
CA THR A 47 19.81 2.16 3.86
C THR A 47 19.64 3.02 5.10
N GLU A 48 18.54 3.76 5.20
CA GLU A 48 18.20 4.57 6.38
C GLU A 48 18.16 3.72 7.66
N PHE A 49 17.51 2.56 7.60
CA PHE A 49 17.45 1.69 8.76
C PHE A 49 18.82 1.10 9.13
N GLY A 50 19.70 0.85 8.16
CA GLY A 50 21.09 0.46 8.41
C GLY A 50 21.86 1.55 9.18
N GLU A 51 21.66 2.82 8.84
CA GLU A 51 22.25 3.95 9.59
C GLU A 51 21.71 4.02 11.02
N GLU A 52 20.42 3.78 11.21
CA GLU A 52 19.82 3.74 12.55
C GLU A 52 20.33 2.59 13.41
N VAL A 53 20.53 1.40 12.81
CA VAL A 53 21.13 0.26 13.49
C VAL A 53 22.58 0.55 13.85
N ALA A 54 23.35 1.22 12.98
CA ALA A 54 24.70 1.68 13.32
C ALA A 54 24.69 2.70 14.47
N TYR A 55 23.67 3.56 14.54
CA TYR A 55 23.49 4.46 15.68
C TYR A 55 23.15 3.71 16.97
N LEU A 56 22.43 2.57 16.92
CA LEU A 56 22.20 1.73 18.10
C LEU A 56 23.51 1.24 18.72
N ASP A 57 24.50 0.87 17.90
CA ASP A 57 25.84 0.50 18.38
C ASP A 57 26.48 1.64 19.18
N THR A 58 26.33 2.87 18.69
CA THR A 58 26.89 4.06 19.35
C THR A 58 26.24 4.34 20.70
N ILE A 59 24.90 4.27 20.79
CA ILE A 59 24.19 4.57 22.05
C ILE A 59 24.23 3.42 23.06
N THR A 60 24.48 2.20 22.60
CA THR A 60 24.62 1.03 23.48
C THR A 60 26.08 0.82 23.92
N ALA A 61 27.04 1.47 23.27
CA ALA A 61 28.44 1.47 23.67
C ALA A 61 28.61 1.95 25.13
N GLY A 62 29.12 1.07 25.99
CA GLY A 62 29.33 1.36 27.41
C GLY A 62 28.07 1.24 28.29
N VAL A 63 26.95 0.76 27.73
CA VAL A 63 25.72 0.48 28.48
C VAL A 63 25.58 -1.04 28.66
N GLU A 64 25.44 -1.50 29.90
CA GLU A 64 25.11 -2.91 30.17
C GLU A 64 23.63 -3.19 29.89
N LEU A 65 23.34 -3.74 28.71
CA LEU A 65 22.00 -4.18 28.37
C LEU A 65 21.64 -5.46 29.15
N ASN A 66 20.51 -5.41 29.86
CA ASN A 66 19.88 -6.61 30.40
C ASN A 66 19.47 -7.59 29.28
N GLU A 67 19.05 -8.81 29.65
CA GLU A 67 18.68 -9.85 28.66
C GLU A 67 17.66 -9.35 27.63
N GLY A 68 16.61 -8.65 28.07
CA GLY A 68 15.61 -8.08 27.16
C GLY A 68 16.20 -7.05 26.20
N GLY A 69 17.12 -6.20 26.66
CA GLY A 69 17.81 -5.23 25.81
C GLY A 69 18.71 -5.88 24.76
N ARG A 70 19.44 -6.95 25.13
CA ARG A 70 20.25 -7.73 24.18
C ARG A 70 19.38 -8.41 23.12
N GLN A 71 18.23 -8.96 23.52
CA GLN A 71 17.27 -9.56 22.58
C GLN A 71 16.66 -8.54 21.62
N ASP A 72 16.23 -7.37 22.12
CA ASP A 72 15.70 -6.29 21.29
C ASP A 72 16.76 -5.76 20.30
N TYR A 73 18.02 -5.63 20.74
CA TYR A 73 19.11 -5.21 19.87
C TYR A 73 19.40 -6.24 18.77
N GLN A 74 19.47 -7.53 19.14
CA GLN A 74 19.63 -8.60 18.16
C GLN A 74 18.45 -8.66 17.17
N ARG A 75 17.22 -8.38 17.63
CA ARG A 75 16.05 -8.33 16.76
C ARG A 75 16.15 -7.19 15.74
N ALA A 76 16.63 -6.01 16.14
CA ALA A 76 16.85 -4.90 15.21
C ALA A 76 17.90 -5.26 14.14
N LEU A 77 19.02 -5.87 14.53
CA LEU A 77 20.06 -6.36 13.60
C LEU A 77 19.51 -7.41 12.63
N ASN A 78 18.79 -8.40 13.15
CA ASN A 78 18.20 -9.47 12.34
C ASN A 78 17.17 -8.93 11.35
N ALA A 79 16.37 -7.94 11.75
CA ALA A 79 15.40 -7.29 10.89
C ALA A 79 16.08 -6.53 9.74
N TYR A 80 17.18 -5.84 10.02
CA TYR A 80 17.98 -5.17 8.98
C TYR A 80 18.54 -6.17 7.96
N GLU A 81 19.17 -7.25 8.44
CA GLU A 81 19.69 -8.30 7.56
C GLU A 81 18.57 -8.97 6.75
N THR A 82 17.43 -9.27 7.38
CA THR A 82 16.25 -9.82 6.70
C THR A 82 15.74 -8.87 5.62
N ALA A 83 15.63 -7.58 5.89
CA ALA A 83 15.17 -6.58 4.94
C ALA A 83 16.12 -6.50 3.73
N LYS A 84 17.43 -6.47 3.98
CA LYS A 84 18.49 -6.45 2.95
C LYS A 84 18.44 -7.68 2.06
N GLU A 85 18.45 -8.88 2.63
CA GLU A 85 18.37 -10.13 1.87
C GLU A 85 17.07 -10.28 1.09
N THR A 86 15.95 -9.87 1.69
CA THR A 86 14.64 -9.92 1.04
C THR A 86 14.61 -8.99 -0.17
N LEU A 87 15.12 -7.76 -0.02
CA LEU A 87 15.19 -6.77 -1.09
C LEU A 87 15.99 -7.25 -2.31
N GLU A 88 17.11 -7.93 -2.09
CA GLU A 88 17.92 -8.52 -3.18
C GLU A 88 17.14 -9.54 -4.01
N ARG A 89 16.22 -10.27 -3.37
CA ARG A 89 15.42 -11.34 -3.98
C ARG A 89 14.12 -10.85 -4.62
N VAL A 90 13.76 -9.58 -4.49
CA VAL A 90 12.53 -9.00 -5.06
C VAL A 90 12.57 -9.04 -6.60
N LYS A 91 11.59 -9.73 -7.18
CA LYS A 91 11.36 -9.89 -8.63
C LYS A 91 9.99 -9.37 -9.11
N ASP A 92 9.11 -9.05 -8.19
CA ASP A 92 7.78 -8.51 -8.45
C ASP A 92 7.39 -7.51 -7.34
N PRO A 93 6.49 -6.55 -7.61
CA PRO A 93 6.13 -5.53 -6.63
C PRO A 93 5.47 -6.07 -5.36
N GLU A 94 4.79 -7.22 -5.42
CA GLU A 94 4.08 -7.78 -4.28
C GLU A 94 5.05 -8.23 -3.19
N ALA A 95 6.22 -8.75 -3.58
CA ALA A 95 7.27 -9.18 -2.66
C ALA A 95 7.84 -8.05 -1.78
N ILE A 96 7.67 -6.77 -2.17
CA ILE A 96 8.19 -5.62 -1.40
C ILE A 96 7.58 -5.56 0.01
N LYS A 97 6.34 -6.03 0.20
CA LYS A 97 5.70 -6.01 1.51
C LYS A 97 6.56 -6.66 2.59
N HIS A 98 7.27 -7.75 2.26
CA HIS A 98 8.13 -8.47 3.19
C HIS A 98 9.37 -7.67 3.60
N VAL A 99 9.88 -6.80 2.71
CA VAL A 99 10.95 -5.86 3.06
C VAL A 99 10.44 -4.84 4.09
N THR A 100 9.29 -4.23 3.81
CA THR A 100 8.70 -3.21 4.68
C THR A 100 8.19 -3.77 6.01
N GLU A 101 7.70 -5.02 6.05
CA GLU A 101 7.36 -5.75 7.27
C GLU A 101 8.58 -5.92 8.17
N ALA A 102 9.70 -6.39 7.60
CA ALA A 102 10.95 -6.53 8.34
C ALA A 102 11.45 -5.18 8.87
N LEU A 103 11.36 -4.11 8.07
CA LEU A 103 11.74 -2.76 8.50
C LEU A 103 10.86 -2.22 9.64
N GLU A 104 9.54 -2.43 9.58
CA GLU A 104 8.62 -2.08 10.66
C GLU A 104 8.99 -2.79 11.97
N ASP A 105 9.21 -4.11 11.88
CA ASP A 105 9.62 -4.94 13.00
C ASP A 105 10.95 -4.46 13.63
N GLY A 106 11.92 -4.14 12.77
CA GLY A 106 13.23 -3.65 13.17
C GLY A 106 13.14 -2.29 13.88
N ARG A 107 12.31 -1.37 13.38
CA ARG A 107 12.12 -0.03 13.96
C ARG A 107 11.43 -0.07 15.31
N TYR A 108 10.48 -0.99 15.50
CA TYR A 108 9.90 -1.26 16.82
C TYR A 108 10.98 -1.77 17.80
N ALA A 109 11.78 -2.77 17.39
CA ALA A 109 12.86 -3.30 18.21
C ALA A 109 13.91 -2.23 18.57
N ALA A 110 14.32 -1.41 17.61
CA ALA A 110 15.22 -0.27 17.82
C ALA A 110 14.64 0.74 18.83
N SER A 111 13.32 0.97 18.80
CA SER A 111 12.64 1.84 19.76
C SER A 111 12.65 1.25 21.17
N CYS A 112 12.49 -0.08 21.32
CA CYS A 112 12.66 -0.77 22.59
C CYS A 112 14.09 -0.65 23.15
N VAL A 113 15.12 -0.80 22.29
CA VAL A 113 16.52 -0.62 22.70
C VAL A 113 16.75 0.80 23.22
N ARG A 114 16.33 1.82 22.47
CA ARG A 114 16.44 3.23 22.86
C ARG A 114 15.74 3.51 24.19
N ALA A 115 14.54 2.99 24.38
CA ALA A 115 13.80 3.14 25.64
C ALA A 115 14.55 2.53 26.83
N ARG A 116 15.17 1.36 26.67
CA ARG A 116 15.97 0.72 27.73
C ARG A 116 17.23 1.50 28.07
N VAL A 117 17.95 1.99 27.05
CA VAL A 117 19.15 2.83 27.23
C VAL A 117 18.79 4.11 27.99
N ASP A 118 17.65 4.73 27.65
CA ASP A 118 17.16 5.96 28.29
C ASP A 118 16.48 5.74 29.66
N GLY A 119 16.30 4.49 30.10
CA GLY A 119 15.53 4.17 31.31
C GLY A 119 14.04 4.53 31.22
N LYS A 120 13.48 4.61 30.01
CA LYS A 120 12.07 4.92 29.74
C LYS A 120 11.22 3.63 29.69
N PRO A 121 9.90 3.74 29.91
CA PRO A 121 8.98 2.63 29.63
C PRO A 121 9.11 2.13 28.19
N LEU A 122 8.95 0.82 27.99
CA LEU A 122 8.97 0.25 26.64
C LEU A 122 7.80 0.81 25.82
N PRO A 123 8.03 1.12 24.52
CA PRO A 123 6.95 1.58 23.66
C PRO A 123 5.90 0.49 23.49
N THR A 124 4.64 0.90 23.38
CA THR A 124 3.58 -0.02 22.94
C THR A 124 3.75 -0.29 21.45
N ARG A 125 3.43 -1.51 21.00
CA ARG A 125 3.46 -1.84 19.58
C ARG A 125 2.25 -1.25 18.86
N THR A 126 2.46 -0.07 18.27
CA THR A 126 1.48 0.71 17.52
C THR A 126 1.86 0.74 16.03
N PRO A 127 0.91 1.08 15.13
CA PRO A 127 1.25 1.33 13.74
C PRO A 127 2.37 2.37 13.63
N PRO A 128 3.22 2.30 12.60
CA PRO A 128 4.22 3.33 12.39
C PRO A 128 3.57 4.67 12.05
N CYS A 129 4.33 5.75 12.13
CA CYS A 129 3.84 7.09 11.75
C CYS A 129 3.28 7.09 10.32
N PHE A 130 2.04 7.55 10.18
CA PHE A 130 1.35 7.66 8.89
C PHE A 130 2.05 8.60 7.91
N PHE A 131 2.67 9.70 8.37
CA PHE A 131 3.33 10.62 7.46
C PHE A 131 4.66 10.07 6.92
N ASN A 132 5.38 9.31 7.74
CA ASN A 132 6.59 8.64 7.33
C ASN A 132 6.79 7.37 8.19
N PRO A 133 6.62 6.17 7.61
CA PRO A 133 6.84 4.93 8.34
C PRO A 133 8.27 4.78 8.90
N GLN A 134 9.24 5.51 8.34
CA GLN A 134 10.61 5.55 8.88
C GLN A 134 10.67 6.21 10.26
N HIS A 135 9.70 7.03 10.68
CA HIS A 135 9.74 7.62 12.03
C HIS A 135 9.49 6.59 13.16
N GLY A 136 9.11 5.36 12.82
CA GLY A 136 8.87 4.30 13.80
C GLY A 136 7.46 4.37 14.42
N PRO A 137 7.25 3.73 15.58
CA PRO A 137 5.94 3.59 16.20
C PRO A 137 5.27 4.95 16.49
N SER A 138 3.96 5.02 16.27
CA SER A 138 3.15 6.17 16.66
C SER A 138 2.96 6.28 18.17
N VAL A 139 2.77 7.50 18.66
CA VAL A 139 2.51 7.79 20.09
C VAL A 139 1.08 8.24 20.34
N GLU A 140 0.42 8.80 19.33
CA GLU A 140 -0.95 9.28 19.42
C GLU A 140 -1.61 9.30 18.03
N ASN A 141 -2.94 9.49 18.02
CA ASN A 141 -3.69 9.75 16.81
C ASN A 141 -4.01 11.25 16.72
N VAL A 142 -3.82 11.83 15.54
CA VAL A 142 -4.24 13.22 15.25
C VAL A 142 -5.31 13.24 14.17
N ASP A 143 -6.29 14.13 14.31
CA ASP A 143 -7.28 14.38 13.27
C ASP A 143 -6.65 15.21 12.15
N TRP A 144 -6.47 14.60 10.99
CA TRP A 144 -5.79 15.24 9.87
C TRP A 144 -6.45 14.89 8.53
N ALA A 145 -6.37 15.82 7.58
CA ALA A 145 -6.78 15.61 6.20
C ALA A 145 -5.74 16.17 5.24
N PRO A 146 -5.54 15.53 4.07
CA PRO A 146 -4.90 16.21 2.94
C PRO A 146 -5.80 17.35 2.46
N VAL A 147 -5.23 18.27 1.67
CA VAL A 147 -5.99 19.38 1.07
C VAL A 147 -7.19 18.85 0.27
N GLY A 148 -8.39 19.34 0.59
CA GLY A 148 -9.64 18.91 -0.05
C GLY A 148 -10.22 17.59 0.50
N GLY A 149 -9.54 16.93 1.44
CA GLY A 149 -10.04 15.73 2.10
C GLY A 149 -10.81 16.02 3.40
N GLN A 150 -11.43 14.97 3.95
CA GLN A 150 -12.05 15.02 5.27
C GLN A 150 -11.06 14.66 6.39
N PRO A 151 -11.10 15.36 7.55
CA PRO A 151 -10.30 15.02 8.72
C PRO A 151 -10.58 13.62 9.24
N ARG A 152 -9.52 12.87 9.53
CA ARG A 152 -9.59 11.51 10.04
C ARG A 152 -8.48 11.30 11.07
N PRO A 153 -8.71 10.49 12.11
CA PRO A 153 -7.66 10.15 13.05
C PRO A 153 -6.61 9.30 12.33
N ILE A 154 -5.34 9.68 12.44
CA ILE A 154 -4.21 8.94 11.87
C ILE A 154 -3.10 8.76 12.93
N PRO A 155 -2.44 7.59 12.97
CA PRO A 155 -1.34 7.34 13.92
C PRO A 155 -0.10 8.14 13.53
N VAL A 156 0.45 8.91 14.45
CA VAL A 156 1.62 9.77 14.19
C VAL A 156 2.68 9.65 15.28
N CYS A 157 3.95 9.87 14.92
CA CYS A 157 5.03 9.99 15.89
C CYS A 157 4.93 11.34 16.62
N ALA A 158 5.62 11.45 17.77
CA ALA A 158 5.60 12.67 18.59
C ALA A 158 6.02 13.92 17.80
N ALA A 159 7.03 13.79 16.93
CA ALA A 159 7.55 14.91 16.15
C ALA A 159 6.54 15.43 15.12
N ASP A 160 5.83 14.54 14.41
CA ASP A 160 4.81 14.95 13.44
C ASP A 160 3.52 15.41 14.11
N ALA A 161 3.18 14.86 15.28
CA ALA A 161 2.08 15.38 16.09
C ALA A 161 2.32 16.85 16.47
N GLU A 162 3.52 17.19 16.93
CA GLU A 162 3.91 18.56 17.26
C GLU A 162 3.85 19.48 16.03
N ARG A 163 4.37 19.04 14.87
CA ARG A 163 4.31 19.80 13.61
C ARG A 163 2.88 20.14 13.23
N VAL A 164 2.00 19.14 13.23
CA VAL A 164 0.60 19.34 12.86
C VAL A 164 -0.13 20.22 13.87
N ALA A 165 0.16 20.07 15.17
CA ALA A 165 -0.47 20.88 16.22
C ALA A 165 -0.20 22.38 16.07
N VAL A 166 0.97 22.76 15.55
CA VAL A 166 1.31 24.18 15.27
C VAL A 166 0.97 24.63 13.84
N GLY A 167 0.29 23.79 13.05
CA GLY A 167 -0.08 24.07 11.67
C GLY A 167 1.08 24.01 10.66
N ALA A 168 2.21 23.41 11.03
CA ALA A 168 3.31 23.15 10.12
C ALA A 168 3.04 21.90 9.26
N GLU A 169 3.67 21.83 8.09
CA GLU A 169 3.63 20.60 7.29
C GLU A 169 4.32 19.45 8.04
N PRO A 170 3.70 18.25 8.07
CA PRO A 170 4.34 17.07 8.61
C PRO A 170 5.56 16.69 7.75
N ALA A 171 6.51 15.96 8.33
CA ALA A 171 7.68 15.45 7.62
C ALA A 171 7.29 14.22 6.76
N ALA A 172 6.41 14.45 5.78
CA ALA A 172 5.84 13.42 4.93
C ALA A 172 6.88 12.77 4.00
N ARG A 173 6.89 11.44 3.95
CA ARG A 173 7.74 10.67 3.06
C ARG A 173 7.30 10.83 1.61
N LYS A 174 8.17 11.41 0.79
CA LYS A 174 7.97 11.56 -0.66
C LYS A 174 8.77 10.50 -1.42
N VAL A 175 8.10 9.78 -2.31
CA VAL A 175 8.67 8.66 -3.08
C VAL A 175 8.55 8.94 -4.58
N THR A 176 9.41 8.33 -5.37
CA THR A 176 9.36 8.44 -6.83
C THR A 176 8.21 7.57 -7.35
N THR A 177 7.32 8.12 -8.19
CA THR A 177 6.23 7.32 -8.77
C THR A 177 6.72 6.48 -9.95
N ALA A 178 5.87 5.59 -10.46
CA ALA A 178 6.20 4.71 -11.58
C ALA A 178 6.53 5.46 -12.89
N ASP A 179 6.20 6.76 -13.01
CA ASP A 179 6.60 7.58 -14.15
C ASP A 179 8.10 7.95 -14.13
N GLY A 180 8.79 7.76 -13.01
CA GLY A 180 10.21 8.02 -12.83
C GLY A 180 10.60 9.50 -12.65
N TYR A 181 9.67 10.44 -12.77
CA TYR A 181 9.94 11.88 -12.74
C TYR A 181 9.21 12.63 -11.63
N THR A 182 8.04 12.15 -11.22
CA THR A 182 7.25 12.80 -10.17
C THR A 182 7.56 12.21 -8.80
N ARG A 183 7.58 13.07 -7.78
CA ARG A 183 7.59 12.66 -6.38
C ARG A 183 6.26 13.02 -5.74
N ARG A 184 5.64 12.04 -5.09
CA ARG A 184 4.38 12.19 -4.35
C ARG A 184 4.57 11.66 -2.94
N ASN A 185 3.65 12.00 -2.04
CA ASN A 185 3.63 11.33 -0.75
C ASN A 185 3.45 9.82 -0.97
N TYR A 186 4.04 8.98 -0.12
CA TYR A 186 4.07 7.54 -0.40
C TYR A 186 2.67 6.89 -0.49
N TRP A 187 1.67 7.45 0.21
CA TRP A 187 0.26 7.04 0.12
C TRP A 187 -0.45 7.51 -1.17
N GLU A 188 0.12 8.48 -1.89
CA GLU A 188 -0.36 9.03 -3.16
C GLU A 188 0.39 8.47 -4.37
N ALA A 189 1.41 7.63 -4.16
CA ALA A 189 2.33 7.20 -5.22
C ALA A 189 1.74 6.13 -6.17
N GLY A 190 0.44 5.82 -6.04
CA GLY A 190 -0.33 4.96 -6.93
C GLY A 190 -0.28 3.47 -6.58
N PRO A 191 -0.93 2.62 -7.39
CA PRO A 191 -1.14 1.20 -7.08
C PRO A 191 0.14 0.39 -6.89
N SER A 192 1.26 0.79 -7.51
CA SER A 192 2.55 0.11 -7.35
C SER A 192 3.04 0.11 -5.89
N TYR A 193 2.65 1.12 -5.10
CA TYR A 193 3.01 1.23 -3.69
C TYR A 193 2.05 0.50 -2.75
N ALA A 194 1.03 -0.18 -3.25
CA ALA A 194 0.05 -0.87 -2.39
C ALA A 194 0.72 -1.95 -1.53
N ALA A 195 1.60 -2.77 -2.09
CA ALA A 195 2.34 -3.81 -1.33
C ALA A 195 3.32 -3.19 -0.33
N TYR A 196 4.02 -2.13 -0.72
CA TYR A 196 4.87 -1.33 0.16
C TYR A 196 4.11 -0.80 1.39
N ASN A 197 2.91 -0.24 1.16
CA ASN A 197 2.05 0.24 2.24
C ASN A 197 1.56 -0.92 3.11
N ARG A 198 1.09 -2.01 2.49
CA ARG A 198 0.62 -3.17 3.25
C ARG A 198 1.68 -3.72 4.18
N GLY A 199 2.94 -3.79 3.76
CA GLY A 199 3.96 -4.35 4.64
C GLY A 199 4.20 -3.54 5.92
N TYR A 200 4.07 -2.22 5.88
CA TYR A 200 4.15 -1.39 7.11
C TYR A 200 2.92 -1.51 8.02
N PHE A 201 1.72 -1.72 7.47
CA PHE A 201 0.48 -1.48 8.20
C PHE A 201 -0.43 -2.70 8.37
N ASN A 202 -0.21 -3.79 7.63
CA ASN A 202 -1.11 -4.95 7.61
C ASN A 202 -1.19 -5.68 8.96
N SER A 203 -0.10 -5.70 9.74
CA SER A 203 -0.09 -6.26 11.11
C SER A 203 -1.09 -5.57 12.06
N TYR A 204 -1.53 -4.37 11.71
CA TYR A 204 -2.44 -3.55 12.49
C TYR A 204 -3.89 -3.59 11.98
N ALA A 205 -4.14 -4.28 10.87
CA ALA A 205 -5.42 -4.38 10.19
C ALA A 205 -6.60 -4.79 11.09
N GLY A 206 -6.41 -5.86 11.87
CA GLY A 206 -7.43 -6.40 12.77
C GLY A 206 -7.36 -5.86 14.20
N SER A 207 -6.42 -4.97 14.48
CA SER A 207 -6.13 -4.53 15.87
C SER A 207 -7.03 -3.38 16.35
N GLY A 208 -7.79 -2.75 15.44
CA GLY A 208 -8.48 -1.49 15.72
C GLY A 208 -7.55 -0.27 15.88
N LEU A 209 -6.23 -0.47 15.88
CA LEU A 209 -5.21 0.58 15.98
C LEU A 209 -4.98 1.28 14.64
N LEU A 210 -5.24 0.57 13.54
CA LEU A 210 -5.30 1.19 12.22
C LEU A 210 -6.76 1.60 11.95
N PRO A 211 -7.05 2.89 11.71
CA PRO A 211 -8.37 3.30 11.28
C PRO A 211 -8.81 2.47 10.06
N GLY A 212 -9.99 1.84 10.10
CA GLY A 212 -10.48 0.96 9.02
C GLY A 212 -10.55 1.63 7.64
N MET A 213 -10.54 2.96 7.63
CA MET A 213 -10.48 3.77 6.41
C MET A 213 -9.07 3.90 5.82
N LEU A 214 -8.03 3.94 6.66
CA LEU A 214 -6.62 3.86 6.23
C LEU A 214 -6.32 2.49 5.61
N MET A 215 -6.94 1.44 6.18
CA MET A 215 -6.93 0.10 5.60
C MET A 215 -7.57 0.05 4.20
N GLY A 216 -8.71 0.71 4.01
CA GLY A 216 -9.38 0.80 2.71
C GLY A 216 -8.50 1.48 1.65
N ALA A 217 -7.85 2.58 2.00
CA ALA A 217 -6.91 3.27 1.10
C ALA A 217 -5.70 2.40 0.71
N MET A 218 -5.23 1.55 1.62
CA MET A 218 -4.09 0.65 1.42
C MET A 218 -4.44 -0.67 0.72
N MET A 219 -5.66 -1.20 0.91
CA MET A 219 -6.12 -2.44 0.25
C MET A 219 -6.63 -2.20 -1.17
N PHE A 220 -7.29 -1.07 -1.44
CA PHE A 220 -7.96 -0.81 -2.71
C PHE A 220 -7.23 0.18 -3.64
N GLY A 221 -5.93 0.45 -3.40
CA GLY A 221 -5.06 1.04 -4.44
C GLY A 221 -4.94 2.57 -4.50
N GLY A 222 -5.16 3.30 -3.41
CA GLY A 222 -4.69 4.69 -3.25
C GLY A 222 -5.51 5.83 -3.87
N ALA A 223 -5.33 7.03 -3.29
CA ALA A 223 -5.89 8.37 -3.58
C ALA A 223 -7.42 8.58 -3.53
N HIS A 224 -8.24 7.73 -4.17
CA HIS A 224 -9.69 7.97 -4.28
C HIS A 224 -10.46 7.91 -2.95
N ASN A 225 -9.85 7.31 -1.92
CA ASN A 225 -10.48 7.12 -0.62
C ASN A 225 -10.40 8.33 0.32
N PHE A 226 -9.65 9.39 -0.02
CA PHE A 226 -9.61 10.62 0.78
C PHE A 226 -10.66 11.66 0.35
N ASP A 227 -11.28 11.52 -0.84
CA ASP A 227 -12.20 12.51 -1.44
C ASP A 227 -13.63 12.50 -0.88
N GLY A 228 -13.99 11.49 -0.09
CA GLY A 228 -15.32 11.38 0.52
C GLY A 228 -16.32 10.47 -0.22
N SER A 229 -15.98 9.91 -1.38
CA SER A 229 -16.82 8.98 -2.14
C SER A 229 -16.59 7.50 -1.75
N TYR A 230 -16.76 7.16 -0.47
CA TYR A 230 -16.74 5.75 -0.05
C TYR A 230 -17.86 4.93 -0.75
N THR A 231 -18.95 5.58 -1.13
CA THR A 231 -20.09 4.95 -1.81
C THR A 231 -19.81 4.62 -3.27
N ASP A 232 -19.06 5.46 -4.00
CA ASP A 232 -18.89 5.26 -5.45
C ASP A 232 -17.79 4.24 -5.77
N GLY A 233 -16.72 4.18 -4.96
CA GLY A 233 -15.65 3.19 -5.12
C GLY A 233 -16.06 1.74 -4.80
N TYR A 234 -17.03 1.53 -3.89
CA TYR A 234 -17.58 0.19 -3.62
C TYR A 234 -18.38 -0.33 -4.82
N HIS A 235 -19.13 0.55 -5.48
CA HIS A 235 -19.85 0.19 -6.69
C HIS A 235 -18.89 -0.05 -7.86
N ASP A 236 -17.85 0.76 -8.04
CA ASP A 236 -16.90 0.59 -9.16
C ASP A 236 -16.04 -0.69 -9.03
N ALA A 237 -15.65 -1.09 -7.80
CA ALA A 237 -14.93 -2.34 -7.56
C ALA A 237 -15.79 -3.60 -7.74
N MET A 238 -17.11 -3.51 -7.56
CA MET A 238 -18.05 -4.58 -7.93
C MET A 238 -18.52 -4.50 -9.39
N SER A 239 -18.33 -3.37 -10.06
CA SER A 239 -18.72 -3.13 -11.46
C SER A 239 -17.55 -3.29 -12.45
N GLY A 240 -16.33 -3.43 -11.95
CA GLY A 240 -15.10 -3.61 -12.72
C GLY A 240 -14.95 -5.01 -13.33
N ASP A 241 -15.57 -5.18 -14.49
CA ASP A 241 -15.09 -6.00 -15.61
C ASP A 241 -14.75 -7.48 -15.33
N ALA A 242 -15.79 -8.31 -15.23
CA ALA A 242 -15.72 -9.68 -15.73
C ALA A 242 -15.91 -9.65 -17.27
N GLY A 243 -14.87 -9.27 -18.02
CA GLY A 243 -14.95 -9.17 -19.48
C GLY A 243 -13.66 -9.55 -20.18
N GLY A 244 -13.55 -10.82 -20.60
CA GLY A 244 -12.43 -11.22 -21.44
C GLY A 244 -12.34 -12.68 -21.86
N ALA A 245 -13.41 -13.32 -22.33
CA ALA A 245 -13.31 -14.49 -23.22
C ALA A 245 -14.62 -14.76 -24.00
N ASP A 246 -14.56 -14.43 -25.29
CA ASP A 246 -14.99 -15.25 -26.43
C ASP A 246 -16.46 -15.43 -26.85
N ALA A 247 -16.58 -15.32 -28.18
CA ALA A 247 -17.47 -16.01 -29.11
C ALA A 247 -18.81 -15.34 -29.45
N GLY A 248 -18.84 -14.75 -30.65
CA GLY A 248 -20.05 -14.32 -31.32
C GLY A 248 -20.95 -15.47 -31.76
N GLY A 249 -22.21 -15.13 -32.02
CA GLY A 249 -23.20 -16.03 -32.60
C GLY A 249 -24.62 -15.56 -32.32
N ASP A 250 -25.16 -14.75 -33.23
CA ASP A 250 -26.57 -14.41 -33.37
C ASP A 250 -27.48 -15.65 -33.33
N PHE A 251 -28.42 -15.71 -32.38
CA PHE A 251 -29.70 -16.39 -32.55
C PHE A 251 -30.78 -15.80 -31.62
N GLY A 252 -31.85 -15.27 -32.23
CA GLY A 252 -33.20 -15.69 -31.84
C GLY A 252 -33.93 -14.84 -30.80
N ARG A 253 -34.59 -13.79 -31.30
CA ARG A 253 -35.76 -13.14 -30.71
C ARG A 253 -36.92 -14.14 -30.60
N GLY A 254 -37.54 -14.29 -29.42
CA GLY A 254 -38.78 -15.05 -29.18
C GLY A 254 -38.93 -15.39 -27.69
N ASP A 255 -39.73 -14.65 -26.94
CA ASP A 255 -41.15 -14.92 -26.68
C ASP A 255 -41.37 -16.16 -25.78
N PHE A 256 -41.46 -15.93 -24.47
CA PHE A 256 -42.23 -16.78 -23.55
C PHE A 256 -42.78 -15.90 -22.41
N GLY A 257 -44.08 -15.59 -22.53
CA GLY A 257 -44.90 -15.07 -21.46
C GLY A 257 -45.17 -16.11 -20.37
N GLY A 258 -45.55 -15.59 -19.20
CA GLY A 258 -45.95 -16.37 -18.02
C GLY A 258 -46.41 -15.41 -16.92
N ASP A 259 -47.57 -14.78 -17.15
CA ASP A 259 -48.39 -14.16 -16.11
C ASP A 259 -49.02 -15.25 -15.25
N PHE A 260 -49.09 -15.08 -13.92
CA PHE A 260 -50.20 -15.54 -13.06
C PHE A 260 -50.04 -15.08 -11.60
N GLY A 261 -50.91 -14.12 -11.20
CA GLY A 261 -51.60 -14.03 -9.89
C GLY A 261 -50.79 -13.49 -8.70
N GLY A 262 -51.14 -12.40 -8.00
CA GLY A 262 -52.45 -11.81 -7.71
C GLY A 262 -52.94 -12.27 -6.32
N GLY A 263 -52.81 -11.42 -5.28
CA GLY A 263 -53.42 -11.69 -3.96
C GLY A 263 -52.85 -10.94 -2.75
N ASP A 264 -53.22 -9.66 -2.61
CA ASP A 264 -53.87 -8.99 -1.46
C ASP A 264 -53.41 -9.03 0.02
N PHE A 265 -53.57 -7.84 0.63
CA PHE A 265 -53.76 -7.42 2.05
C PHE A 265 -52.76 -7.92 3.12
N GLY A 266 -52.14 -7.06 3.95
CA GLY A 266 -52.72 -5.97 4.72
C GLY A 266 -52.71 -6.38 6.21
N GLY A 267 -51.93 -5.70 7.04
CA GLY A 267 -51.86 -6.01 8.48
C GLY A 267 -50.82 -5.18 9.22
N PHE A 268 -51.24 -3.99 9.66
CA PHE A 268 -50.59 -3.23 10.71
C PHE A 268 -50.94 -3.89 12.05
N ASP A 269 -49.99 -3.93 12.98
CA ASP A 269 -50.32 -3.85 14.41
C ASP A 269 -49.21 -3.09 15.14
N PHE A 270 -49.67 -2.36 16.16
CA PHE A 270 -49.05 -1.28 16.91
C PHE A 270 -48.10 -1.78 18.01
#